data_AF-F7VF22-F1
#
_entry.id   AF-F7VF22-F1
#
_cell.length_a   1.000
_cell.length_b   1.000
_cell.length_c   1.000
_cell.angle_alpha   90.00
_cell.angle_beta   90.00
_cell.angle_gamma   90.00
#
_symmetry.space_group_name_H-M   'P 1'
#
loop_
_entity.id
_entity.type
_entity.pdbx_description
1 polymer ?
#
loop_
_entity_poly.entity_id
_entity_poly.type
_entity_poly.pdbx_seq_one_letter_code
_entity_poly.pdbx_strand_id
1 'polypeptide(L)'
;MAPVGIDVVEARISHLAYAPEIAGAMLRKQAASAVIAARRVITQGAVSIIDDALADLEARMGHQLEPQQRAAMISNLLVVLIGDREATPTVNTGL
;
A
#
# COMPACT_ATOMS: atom_id res chain seq x y z
N MET A 1 -37.49 20.79 34.82
CA MET A 1 -38.27 20.56 33.58
C MET A 1 -38.03 19.11 33.20
N ALA A 2 -39.03 18.24 33.43
CA ALA A 2 -38.88 16.80 33.26
C ALA A 2 -38.90 16.44 31.75
N PRO A 3 -38.07 15.48 31.30
CA PRO A 3 -38.10 15.02 29.91
C PRO A 3 -39.46 14.41 29.61
N VAL A 4 -40.09 14.86 28.52
CA VAL A 4 -41.37 14.34 28.05
C VAL A 4 -41.14 12.96 27.44
N GLY A 5 -41.31 11.92 28.26
CA GLY A 5 -41.82 10.57 27.93
C GLY A 5 -41.31 9.79 26.69
N ILE A 6 -40.26 10.23 26.00
CA ILE A 6 -39.78 9.60 24.76
C ILE A 6 -38.28 9.36 24.89
N ASP A 7 -37.89 8.09 24.73
CA ASP A 7 -36.50 7.65 24.75
C ASP A 7 -36.09 7.23 23.33
N VAL A 8 -35.08 7.88 22.75
CA VAL A 8 -34.63 7.62 21.38
C VAL A 8 -33.59 6.50 21.41
N VAL A 9 -34.02 5.30 21.05
CA VAL A 9 -33.16 4.10 21.04
C VAL A 9 -32.15 4.12 19.88
N GLU A 10 -32.55 4.63 18.72
CA GLU A 10 -31.69 4.70 17.53
C GLU A 10 -32.19 5.77 16.54
N ALA A 11 -31.26 6.46 15.88
CA ALA A 11 -31.54 7.31 14.74
C ALA A 11 -30.55 7.00 13.60
N ARG A 12 -31.05 6.88 12.37
CA ARG A 12 -30.23 6.66 11.16
C ARG A 12 -30.52 7.73 10.13
N ILE A 13 -29.50 8.10 9.35
CA ILE A 13 -29.66 8.98 8.20
C ILE A 13 -30.18 8.16 7.03
N SER A 14 -31.39 8.47 6.55
CA SER A 14 -32.02 7.76 5.42
C SER A 14 -31.47 8.19 4.06
N HIS A 15 -30.95 9.42 3.95
CA HIS A 15 -30.40 9.94 2.70
C HIS A 15 -29.35 11.02 2.97
N LEU A 16 -28.16 10.84 2.38
CA LEU A 16 -27.10 11.84 2.34
C LEU A 16 -26.69 12.01 0.87
N ALA A 17 -26.99 13.17 0.30
CA ALA A 17 -26.57 13.54 -1.05
C ALA A 17 -25.59 14.71 -0.98
N TYR A 18 -24.56 14.67 -1.80
CA TYR A 18 -23.66 15.81 -1.97
C TYR A 18 -24.24 16.82 -2.95
N ALA A 19 -23.92 18.10 -2.73
CA ALA A 19 -24.25 19.15 -3.68
C ALA A 19 -23.58 18.86 -5.06
N PRO A 20 -24.27 19.12 -6.19
CA PRO A 20 -23.75 18.84 -7.53
C PRO A 20 -22.35 19.43 -7.80
N GLU A 21 -22.06 20.60 -7.21
CA GLU A 21 -20.81 21.33 -7.32
C GLU A 21 -19.63 20.58 -6.70
N ILE A 22 -19.88 19.72 -5.70
CA ILE A 22 -18.84 19.02 -4.93
C ILE A 22 -18.82 17.51 -5.21
N ALA A 23 -19.88 16.95 -5.79
CA ALA A 23 -19.99 15.52 -6.10
C ALA A 23 -18.80 15.01 -6.94
N GLY A 24 -18.42 15.74 -7.99
CA GLY A 24 -17.27 15.37 -8.83
C GLY A 24 -15.91 15.45 -8.14
N ALA A 25 -15.74 16.37 -7.18
CA ALA A 25 -14.52 16.46 -6.37
C ALA A 25 -14.44 15.33 -5.34
N MET A 26 -15.57 14.99 -4.72
CA MET A 26 -15.66 13.90 -3.75
C MET A 26 -15.45 12.53 -4.39
N LEU A 27 -16.07 12.26 -5.54
CA LEU A 27 -15.85 11.02 -6.28
C LEU A 27 -14.38 10.84 -6.67
N ARG A 28 -13.72 11.92 -7.15
CA ARG A 28 -12.28 11.89 -7.44
C ARG A 28 -11.44 11.60 -6.20
N LYS A 29 -11.78 12.22 -5.05
CA LYS A 29 -11.08 11.98 -3.78
C LYS A 29 -11.27 10.53 -3.30
N GLN A 30 -12.48 9.99 -3.39
CA GLN A 30 -12.79 8.61 -3.02
C GLN A 30 -12.05 7.62 -3.92
N ALA A 31 -12.07 7.84 -5.24
CA ALA A 31 -11.32 7.02 -6.20
C ALA A 31 -9.82 7.06 -5.94
N ALA A 32 -9.24 8.25 -5.71
CA ALA A 32 -7.84 8.38 -5.35
C ALA A 32 -7.50 7.62 -4.05
N SER A 33 -8.35 7.72 -3.03
CA SER A 33 -8.19 6.98 -1.78
C SER A 33 -8.24 5.46 -2.00
N ALA A 34 -9.16 4.98 -2.85
CA ALA A 34 -9.27 3.57 -3.18
C ALA A 34 -8.03 3.05 -3.93
N VAL A 35 -7.52 3.84 -4.88
CA VAL A 35 -6.28 3.52 -5.61
C VAL A 35 -5.07 3.46 -4.67
N ILE A 36 -4.95 4.41 -3.74
CA ILE A 36 -3.86 4.40 -2.74
C ILE A 36 -3.99 3.18 -1.82
N ALA A 37 -5.20 2.85 -1.37
CA ALA A 37 -5.44 1.67 -0.54
C ALA A 37 -5.03 0.38 -1.25
N ALA A 38 -5.42 0.22 -2.51
CA ALA A 38 -5.01 -0.92 -3.34
C ALA A 38 -3.48 -0.98 -3.50
N ARG A 39 -2.84 0.15 -3.84
CA ARG A 39 -1.37 0.24 -3.97
C ARG A 39 -0.66 -0.16 -2.68
N ARG A 40 -1.18 0.24 -1.52
CA ARG A 40 -0.61 -0.13 -0.22
C ARG A 40 -0.58 -1.64 0.00
N VAL A 41 -1.68 -2.34 -0.33
CA VAL A 41 -1.78 -3.80 -0.21
C VAL A 41 -0.78 -4.48 -1.15
N ILE A 42 -0.69 -4.02 -2.40
CA ILE A 42 0.28 -4.54 -3.38
C ILE A 42 1.71 -4.36 -2.88
N THR A 43 2.08 -3.17 -2.42
CA THR A 43 3.43 -2.89 -1.91
C THR A 43 3.77 -3.73 -0.70
N GLN A 44 2.82 -3.95 0.22
CA GLN A 44 3.03 -4.81 1.38
C GLN A 44 3.32 -6.26 0.97
N GLY A 45 2.54 -6.81 0.03
CA GLY A 45 2.80 -8.14 -0.51
C GLY A 45 4.16 -8.24 -1.20
N ALA A 46 4.53 -7.25 -2.01
CA ALA A 46 5.82 -7.21 -2.70
C ALA A 46 7.00 -7.16 -1.73
N VAL A 47 6.93 -6.36 -0.65
CA VAL A 47 7.99 -6.31 0.38
C VAL A 47 8.16 -7.68 1.04
N SER A 48 7.05 -8.37 1.37
CA SER A 48 7.12 -9.72 1.97
C SER A 48 7.82 -10.71 1.04
N ILE A 49 7.44 -10.73 -0.24
CA ILE A 49 8.03 -11.64 -1.24
C ILE A 49 9.54 -11.39 -1.38
N ILE A 50 9.96 -10.13 -1.36
CA ILE A 50 11.38 -9.76 -1.45
C ILE A 50 12.13 -10.21 -0.21
N ASP A 51 11.57 -10.02 0.98
CA ASP A 51 12.23 -10.37 2.23
C ASP A 51 12.45 -11.88 2.34
N ASP A 52 11.43 -12.67 1.97
CA ASP A 52 11.52 -14.14 1.89
C ASP A 52 12.62 -14.57 0.89
N ALA A 53 12.66 -13.95 -0.30
CA ALA A 53 13.65 -14.27 -1.33
C ALA A 53 15.09 -13.91 -0.91
N LEU A 54 15.28 -12.80 -0.19
CA LEU A 54 16.59 -12.39 0.32
C LEU A 54 17.06 -13.29 1.47
N ALA A 55 16.15 -13.67 2.37
CA ALA A 55 16.47 -14.63 3.43
C ALA A 55 16.91 -15.98 2.86
N ASP A 56 16.19 -16.50 1.85
CA ASP A 56 16.56 -17.72 1.13
C ASP A 56 17.92 -17.60 0.43
N LEU A 57 18.24 -16.43 -0.14
CA LEU A 57 19.53 -16.18 -0.77
C LEU A 57 20.67 -16.17 0.24
N GLU A 58 20.55 -15.42 1.34
CA GLU A 58 21.55 -15.36 2.41
C GLU A 58 21.81 -16.75 3.01
N ALA A 59 20.75 -17.55 3.20
CA ALA A 59 20.86 -18.94 3.66
C ALA A 59 21.67 -19.81 2.69
N ARG A 60 21.49 -19.63 1.37
CA ARG A 60 22.25 -20.36 0.34
C ARG A 60 23.69 -19.88 0.21
N MET A 61 23.95 -18.59 0.41
CA MET A 61 25.30 -18.02 0.35
C MET A 61 26.13 -18.29 1.60
N GLY A 62 25.48 -18.67 2.72
CA GLY A 62 26.14 -18.93 3.99
C GLY A 62 26.66 -17.68 4.71
N HIS A 63 26.27 -16.49 4.27
CA HIS A 63 26.58 -15.20 4.89
C HIS A 63 25.48 -14.17 4.62
N GLN A 64 25.39 -13.15 5.47
CA GLN A 64 24.43 -12.05 5.32
C GLN A 64 24.93 -11.03 4.30
N LEU A 65 23.99 -10.36 3.62
CA LEU A 65 24.29 -9.22 2.77
C LEU A 65 24.64 -8.01 3.65
N GLU A 66 25.62 -7.22 3.22
CA GLU A 66 25.89 -5.94 3.86
C GLU A 66 24.65 -5.02 3.78
N PRO A 67 24.36 -4.20 4.81
CA PRO A 67 23.13 -3.39 4.85
C PRO A 67 22.89 -2.54 3.59
N GLN A 68 23.96 -1.96 3.03
CA GLN A 68 23.89 -1.21 1.76
C GLN A 68 23.49 -2.09 0.56
N GLN A 69 24.02 -3.31 0.46
CA GLN A 69 23.69 -4.24 -0.63
C GLN A 69 22.25 -4.71 -0.53
N ARG A 70 21.79 -5.05 0.68
CA ARG A 70 20.40 -5.44 0.94
C ARG A 70 19.42 -4.32 0.55
N ALA A 71 19.70 -3.08 0.97
CA ALA A 71 18.86 -1.93 0.62
C ALA A 71 18.78 -1.70 -0.91
N ALA A 72 19.90 -1.83 -1.63
CA ALA A 72 19.94 -1.71 -3.09
C ALA A 72 19.11 -2.80 -3.78
N MET A 73 19.23 -4.06 -3.33
CA MET A 73 18.43 -5.17 -3.85
C MET A 73 16.95 -4.99 -3.60
N ILE A 74 16.53 -4.61 -2.39
CA ILE A 74 15.12 -4.33 -2.08
C ILE A 74 14.57 -3.24 -3.00
N SER A 75 15.31 -2.13 -3.18
CA SER A 75 14.91 -1.04 -4.07
C SER A 75 14.71 -1.52 -5.51
N ASN A 76 15.67 -2.27 -6.05
CA ASN A 76 15.60 -2.78 -7.41
C ASN A 76 14.43 -3.77 -7.59
N LEU A 77 14.26 -4.69 -6.65
CA LEU A 77 13.19 -5.69 -6.70
C LEU A 77 11.81 -5.07 -6.52
N LEU A 78 11.66 -4.04 -5.67
CA LEU A 78 10.40 -3.30 -5.54
C LEU A 78 10.01 -2.62 -6.86
N VAL A 79 10.98 -2.02 -7.56
CA VAL A 79 10.75 -1.41 -8.87
C VAL A 79 10.38 -2.47 -9.91
N VAL A 80 10.99 -3.65 -9.89
CA VAL A 80 10.65 -4.77 -10.79
C VAL A 80 9.25 -5.32 -10.53
N LEU A 81 8.89 -5.54 -9.25
CA LEU A 81 7.62 -6.19 -8.88
C LEU A 81 6.41 -5.27 -8.99
N ILE A 82 6.61 -3.96 -8.80
CA ILE A 82 5.51 -2.98 -8.75
C ILE A 82 5.55 -2.02 -9.95
N GLY A 83 6.67 -1.95 -10.67
CA GLY A 83 6.81 -1.11 -11.84
C GLY A 83 6.02 -1.66 -13.03
N ASP A 84 5.17 -0.81 -13.62
CA ASP A 84 4.48 -1.07 -14.89
C ASP A 84 5.42 -1.21 -16.11
N ARG A 85 6.74 -1.07 -15.92
CA ARG A 85 7.76 -1.08 -16.96
C ARG A 85 8.79 -2.14 -16.64
N GLU A 86 9.16 -2.94 -17.64
CA GLU A 86 10.23 -3.94 -17.57
C GLU A 86 11.49 -3.33 -16.93
N ALA A 87 11.77 -3.70 -15.69
CA ALA A 87 12.92 -3.19 -14.96
C ALA A 87 14.16 -4.00 -15.33
N THR A 88 15.23 -3.32 -15.74
CA THR A 88 16.54 -3.94 -15.97
C THR A 88 17.29 -4.02 -14.65
N PRO A 89 17.51 -5.22 -14.08
CA PRO A 89 18.23 -5.35 -12.82
C PRO A 89 19.71 -4.98 -13.02
N THR A 90 20.18 -3.98 -12.29
CA THR A 90 21.60 -3.63 -12.22
C THR A 90 22.26 -4.45 -11.11
N VAL A 91 22.93 -5.54 -11.48
CA VAL A 91 23.85 -6.24 -10.57
C VAL A 91 25.24 -5.69 -10.81
N ASN A 92 25.78 -4.93 -9.86
CA ASN A 92 27.14 -4.44 -9.93
C ASN A 92 28.06 -5.49 -9.29
N THR A 93 28.49 -6.48 -10.09
CA THR A 93 29.59 -7.35 -9.72
C THR A 93 30.88 -6.54 -9.88
N GLY A 94 31.24 -5.78 -8.85
CA GLY A 94 32.51 -5.07 -8.81
C GLY A 94 33.66 -6.05 -9.05
N LEU A 95 34.57 -5.67 -9.94
CA LEU A 95 35.97 -6.10 -9.87
C LEU A 95 36.64 -5.44 -8.66
#